data_AF-A0A9E3WC07-F1
#
_entry.id   AF-A0A9E3WC07-F1
#
_cell.length_a   1.000
_cell.length_b   1.000
_cell.length_c   1.000
_cell.angle_alpha   90.00
_cell.angle_beta   90.00
_cell.angle_gamma   90.00
#
_symmetry.space_group_name_H-M   'P 1'
#
loop_
_entity.id
_entity.type
_entity.pdbx_description
1 polymer ?
#
loop_
_entity_poly.entity_id
_entity_poly.type
_entity_poly.pdbx_seq_one_letter_code
_entity_poly.pdbx_strand_id
1 'polypeptide(L)'
;MTHEPGVRSAKRKSHEPLSDTRPSPPLRTDSAAADPAALSQLHRDTLSQPAILSLQRTIGNRAVTRLIHGSVQRDSPPTAAKPGEKQRIRVDLAIKIFEANAGFHQQETAPLDKADFDSSMETWYEKVVKAEECIDRDLQGDPVLKKRLQEAYIKANRALMKRAVASLGKNEDDLFRENNGRIPMWAWQTAYHQQAGFSTPLTDNQTPDPLTGEVNVTINGIQVTIKPDGTDPSLSHPHTGIHFDLGASYGDFAYDGKKKVTSFTPPPTPKAEVQTMWDSKSKPGMSSGYGRGTTAEDKSGGKVTPHSTSLGFHEGNHGLEFIDFITKNPPPTFKGKVGQTIEAFKKARSDYKKDWAAYNKKILAASGDKVDEVGLTLTQYTKTHPGHKH
;
A
#
# COMPACT_ATOMS: atom_id res chain seq x y z
N MET A 1 -19.56 11.46 -62.82
CA MET A 1 -18.78 12.54 -62.17
C MET A 1 -18.38 12.05 -60.80
N THR A 2 -17.14 11.62 -60.70
CA THR A 2 -16.51 10.94 -59.57
C THR A 2 -15.60 11.92 -58.85
N HIS A 3 -15.73 12.06 -57.53
CA HIS A 3 -14.72 12.69 -56.69
C HIS A 3 -14.49 11.86 -55.43
N GLU A 4 -13.34 11.19 -55.39
CA GLU A 4 -12.70 10.69 -54.17
C GLU A 4 -12.01 11.84 -53.42
N PRO A 5 -11.95 11.82 -52.09
CA PRO A 5 -11.06 12.68 -51.33
C PRO A 5 -9.69 12.01 -51.10
N GLY A 6 -8.64 12.73 -51.49
CA GLY A 6 -7.24 12.30 -51.46
C GLY A 6 -6.65 12.16 -50.06
N VAL A 7 -5.92 11.05 -49.88
CA VAL A 7 -5.07 10.74 -48.74
C VAL A 7 -3.78 11.58 -48.79
N ARG A 8 -3.55 12.43 -47.80
CA ARG A 8 -2.27 13.12 -47.61
C ARG A 8 -1.30 12.23 -46.83
N SER A 9 -0.29 11.73 -47.53
CA SER A 9 0.84 10.98 -46.98
C SER A 9 1.83 11.93 -46.31
N ALA A 10 2.04 11.80 -45.00
CA ALA A 10 3.07 12.52 -44.26
C ALA A 10 4.40 11.76 -44.32
N LYS A 11 5.42 12.38 -44.94
CA LYS A 11 6.81 11.91 -44.93
C LYS A 11 7.34 11.87 -43.49
N ARG A 12 7.56 10.66 -42.94
CA ARG A 12 8.42 10.44 -41.77
C ARG A 12 9.88 10.71 -42.17
N LYS A 13 10.51 11.71 -41.55
CA LYS A 13 11.97 11.86 -41.54
C LYS A 13 12.54 10.77 -40.63
N SER A 14 13.38 9.91 -41.19
CA SER A 14 14.26 9.01 -40.44
C SER A 14 15.31 9.83 -39.69
N HIS A 15 15.30 9.75 -38.36
CA HIS A 15 16.43 10.18 -37.55
C HIS A 15 17.43 9.04 -37.46
N GLU A 16 18.65 9.30 -37.94
CA GLU A 16 19.83 8.48 -37.66
C GLU A 16 20.17 8.52 -36.16
N PRO A 17 20.61 7.41 -35.57
CA PRO A 17 21.11 7.41 -34.20
C PRO A 17 22.55 7.95 -34.15
N LEU A 18 22.74 9.06 -33.46
CA LEU A 18 24.06 9.55 -33.03
C LEU A 18 24.64 8.56 -32.01
N SER A 19 25.65 7.79 -32.43
CA SER A 19 26.49 6.97 -31.55
C SER A 19 27.48 7.87 -30.79
N ASP A 20 27.14 8.24 -29.55
CA ASP A 20 28.05 8.91 -28.61
C ASP A 20 28.93 7.86 -27.91
N THR A 21 30.05 7.49 -28.53
CA THR A 21 31.10 6.67 -27.90
C THR A 21 32.01 7.56 -27.06
N ARG A 22 31.67 7.73 -25.78
CA ARG A 22 32.64 8.24 -24.79
C ARG A 22 33.41 7.08 -24.15
N PRO A 23 34.74 7.17 -24.01
CA PRO A 23 35.52 6.18 -23.30
C PRO A 23 35.16 6.20 -21.80
N SER A 24 34.97 5.00 -21.24
CA SER A 24 34.79 4.82 -19.79
C SER A 24 36.08 5.24 -19.05
N PRO A 25 35.97 5.93 -17.91
CA PRO A 25 37.13 6.25 -17.08
C PRO A 25 37.73 4.98 -16.46
N PRO A 26 39.06 4.96 -16.20
CA PRO A 26 39.73 3.78 -15.67
C PRO A 26 39.22 3.41 -14.27
N LEU A 27 38.99 2.11 -14.06
CA LEU A 27 38.75 1.50 -12.76
C LEU A 27 39.95 1.77 -11.84
N ARG A 28 39.74 2.58 -10.82
CA ARG A 28 40.70 2.83 -9.74
C ARG A 28 40.66 1.65 -8.76
N THR A 29 41.66 0.78 -8.82
CA THR A 29 41.83 -0.34 -7.88
C THR A 29 42.79 0.04 -6.75
N ASP A 30 42.36 0.94 -5.86
CA ASP A 30 43.08 1.20 -4.62
C ASP A 30 42.41 0.40 -3.49
N SER A 31 42.86 -0.85 -3.34
CA SER A 31 42.48 -1.74 -2.22
C SER A 31 43.25 -1.34 -0.96
N ALA A 32 42.75 -0.33 -0.25
CA ALA A 32 43.20 -0.05 1.10
C ALA A 32 42.64 -1.11 2.08
N ALA A 33 43.53 -1.80 2.79
CA ALA A 33 43.15 -2.73 3.86
C ALA A 33 42.29 -2.00 4.90
N ALA A 34 41.19 -2.63 5.30
CA ALA A 34 40.25 -2.04 6.24
C ALA A 34 40.86 -1.92 7.66
N ASP A 35 40.88 -0.71 8.20
CA ASP A 35 41.27 -0.40 9.57
C ASP A 35 40.32 -1.12 10.58
N PRO A 36 40.85 -1.95 11.51
CA PRO A 36 40.09 -2.56 12.60
C PRO A 36 39.34 -1.56 13.49
N ALA A 37 39.83 -0.32 13.62
CA ALA A 37 39.13 0.74 14.35
C ALA A 37 37.83 1.16 13.63
N ALA A 38 37.80 1.13 12.30
CA ALA A 38 36.60 1.41 11.51
C ALA A 38 35.53 0.32 11.67
N LEU A 39 35.92 -0.94 11.93
CA LEU A 39 34.97 -2.04 12.24
C LEU A 39 34.33 -1.85 13.64
N SER A 40 35.13 -1.46 14.64
CA SER A 40 34.60 -1.16 15.98
C SER A 40 33.76 0.12 16.01
N GLN A 41 34.13 1.13 15.22
CA GLN A 41 33.36 2.36 15.08
C GLN A 41 32.05 2.12 14.34
N LEU A 42 32.05 1.34 13.26
CA LEU A 42 30.82 0.94 12.57
C LEU A 42 29.88 0.15 13.48
N HIS A 43 30.41 -0.71 14.35
CA HIS A 43 29.60 -1.44 15.33
C HIS A 43 28.97 -0.51 16.38
N ARG A 44 29.67 0.57 16.78
CA ARG A 44 29.16 1.63 17.66
C ARG A 44 28.18 2.57 16.97
N ASP A 45 28.40 2.90 15.70
CA ASP A 45 27.56 3.84 14.94
C ASP A 45 26.27 3.19 14.41
N THR A 46 26.30 1.88 14.11
CA THR A 46 25.10 1.11 13.68
C THR A 46 24.18 0.80 14.87
N LEU A 47 24.71 0.87 16.09
CA LEU A 47 24.02 0.64 17.34
C LEU A 47 24.03 1.94 18.16
N SER A 48 23.27 2.94 17.73
CA SER A 48 23.09 4.17 18.50
C SER A 48 22.63 3.82 19.94
N GLN A 49 23.07 4.61 20.94
CA GLN A 49 22.69 4.39 22.35
C GLN A 49 21.17 4.16 22.55
N PRO A 50 20.25 4.87 21.86
CA PRO A 50 18.82 4.60 21.98
C PRO A 50 18.41 3.20 21.50
N ALA A 51 19.00 2.70 20.42
CA ALA A 51 18.72 1.36 19.90
C ALA A 51 19.28 0.27 20.81
N ILE A 52 20.50 0.46 21.34
CA ILE A 52 21.07 -0.44 22.35
C ILE A 52 20.23 -0.41 23.62
N LEU A 53 19.85 0.77 24.12
CA LEU A 53 19.03 0.90 25.33
C LEU A 53 17.64 0.33 25.13
N SER A 54 17.03 0.51 23.96
CA SER A 54 15.78 -0.14 23.57
C SER A 54 15.96 -1.66 23.56
N LEU A 55 16.94 -2.20 22.84
CA LEU A 55 17.29 -3.63 22.88
C LEU A 55 17.59 -4.12 24.31
N GLN A 56 18.29 -3.34 25.13
CA GLN A 56 18.64 -3.69 26.50
C GLN A 56 17.43 -3.69 27.42
N ARG A 57 16.48 -2.78 27.20
CA ARG A 57 15.18 -2.75 27.88
C ARG A 57 14.28 -3.90 27.42
N THR A 58 14.29 -4.19 26.13
CA THR A 58 13.42 -5.18 25.47
C THR A 58 13.88 -6.61 25.75
N ILE A 59 15.14 -6.95 25.47
CA ILE A 59 15.66 -8.32 25.56
C ILE A 59 16.66 -8.52 26.71
N GLY A 60 16.93 -7.48 27.49
CA GLY A 60 17.84 -7.53 28.63
C GLY A 60 19.31 -7.41 28.22
N ASN A 61 20.11 -6.78 29.09
CA ASN A 61 21.55 -6.56 28.88
C ASN A 61 22.29 -7.83 28.43
N ARG A 62 22.03 -9.00 29.02
CA ARG A 62 22.70 -10.26 28.66
C ARG A 62 22.43 -10.73 27.23
N ALA A 63 21.21 -10.54 26.71
CA ALA A 63 20.88 -10.95 25.35
C ALA A 63 21.51 -9.98 24.33
N VAL A 64 21.49 -8.68 24.64
CA VAL A 64 22.20 -7.66 23.86
C VAL A 64 23.71 -7.92 23.85
N THR A 65 24.30 -8.20 25.01
CA THR A 65 25.71 -8.57 25.12
C THR A 65 26.01 -9.82 24.29
N ARG A 66 25.17 -10.86 24.32
CA ARG A 66 25.37 -12.05 23.47
C ARG A 66 25.21 -11.75 21.97
N LEU A 67 24.26 -10.90 21.57
CA LEU A 67 24.11 -10.46 20.18
C LEU A 67 25.33 -9.66 19.69
N ILE A 68 25.90 -8.82 20.55
CA ILE A 68 27.06 -7.98 20.24
C ILE A 68 28.38 -8.77 20.31
N HIS A 69 28.51 -9.72 21.24
CA HIS A 69 29.77 -10.42 21.52
C HIS A 69 29.85 -11.82 20.88
N GLY A 70 28.72 -12.47 20.59
CA GLY A 70 28.68 -13.79 19.96
C GLY A 70 29.15 -13.79 18.49
N SER A 71 29.35 -12.63 17.88
CA SER A 71 29.92 -12.47 16.54
C SER A 71 31.44 -12.26 16.54
N VAL A 72 32.10 -12.27 17.70
CA VAL A 72 33.50 -11.86 17.85
C VAL A 72 34.30 -12.96 18.57
N GLN A 73 34.43 -14.13 17.95
CA GLN A 73 35.52 -15.05 18.28
C GLN A 73 36.79 -14.54 17.57
N ARG A 74 37.64 -13.82 18.32
CA ARG A 74 38.92 -13.24 17.86
C ARG A 74 40.07 -14.20 18.09
N ASP A 75 40.22 -15.23 17.26
CA ASP A 75 41.43 -16.08 17.31
C ASP A 75 42.19 -16.12 15.99
N SER A 76 41.94 -15.19 15.05
CA SER A 76 42.75 -15.06 13.84
C SER A 76 42.89 -13.60 13.40
N PRO A 77 44.08 -13.19 12.90
CA PRO A 77 44.27 -11.87 12.33
C PRO A 77 43.27 -11.66 11.18
N PRO A 78 42.74 -10.44 11.00
CA PRO A 78 41.71 -10.18 10.01
C PRO A 78 42.28 -10.36 8.61
N THR A 79 42.01 -11.51 7.98
CA THR A 79 42.01 -11.62 6.52
C THR A 79 41.09 -10.54 5.97
N ALA A 80 41.51 -9.84 4.91
CA ALA A 80 40.72 -8.79 4.29
C ALA A 80 39.30 -9.31 4.01
N ALA A 81 38.30 -8.67 4.61
CA ALA A 81 36.90 -9.04 4.47
C ALA A 81 36.53 -9.09 2.97
N LYS A 82 35.78 -10.11 2.56
CA LYS A 82 35.34 -10.22 1.16
C LYS A 82 34.49 -8.99 0.81
N PRO A 83 34.51 -8.50 -0.44
CA PRO A 83 33.60 -7.45 -0.89
C PRO A 83 32.15 -7.82 -0.53
N GLY A 84 31.43 -6.90 0.13
CA GLY A 84 30.05 -7.11 0.58
C GLY A 84 29.89 -7.81 1.95
N GLU A 85 30.94 -8.35 2.57
CA GLU A 85 30.83 -9.04 3.86
C GLU A 85 30.32 -8.11 4.98
N LYS A 86 30.82 -6.87 5.02
CA LYS A 86 30.34 -5.85 5.97
C LYS A 86 28.85 -5.55 5.78
N GLN A 87 28.39 -5.46 4.54
CA GLN A 87 26.99 -5.22 4.19
C GLN A 87 26.10 -6.40 4.59
N ARG A 88 26.54 -7.64 4.34
CA ARG A 88 25.84 -8.86 4.80
C ARG A 88 25.69 -8.87 6.32
N ILE A 89 26.76 -8.55 7.06
CA ILE A 89 26.72 -8.45 8.52
C ILE A 89 25.69 -7.42 9.00
N ARG A 90 25.59 -6.24 8.35
CA ARG A 90 24.59 -5.22 8.70
C ARG A 90 23.16 -5.72 8.48
N VAL A 91 22.90 -6.41 7.38
CA VAL A 91 21.58 -6.97 7.06
C VAL A 91 21.22 -8.11 8.02
N ASP A 92 22.15 -9.04 8.27
CA ASP A 92 21.93 -10.12 9.24
C ASP A 92 21.70 -9.58 10.66
N LEU A 93 22.33 -8.46 11.04
CA LEU A 93 22.06 -7.79 12.30
C LEU A 93 20.63 -7.23 12.34
N ALA A 94 20.14 -6.61 11.25
CA ALA A 94 18.74 -6.16 11.16
C ALA A 94 17.75 -7.32 11.28
N ILE A 95 18.00 -8.44 10.59
CA ILE A 95 17.22 -9.69 10.70
C ILE A 95 17.13 -10.14 12.16
N LYS A 96 18.26 -10.28 12.85
CA LYS A 96 18.31 -10.72 14.25
C LYS A 96 17.56 -9.77 15.19
N ILE A 97 17.63 -8.46 14.94
CA ILE A 97 16.88 -7.47 15.72
C ILE A 97 15.37 -7.71 15.54
N PHE A 98 14.89 -7.90 14.32
CA PHE A 98 13.46 -8.17 14.08
C PHE A 98 13.02 -9.49 14.71
N GLU A 99 13.80 -10.57 14.57
CA GLU A 99 13.50 -11.87 15.20
C GLU A 99 13.41 -11.77 16.73
N ALA A 100 14.34 -11.02 17.35
CA ALA A 100 14.35 -10.82 18.80
C ALA A 100 13.13 -10.01 19.27
N ASN A 101 12.77 -8.94 18.55
CA ASN A 101 11.58 -8.15 18.86
C ASN A 101 10.28 -8.94 18.66
N ALA A 102 10.21 -9.78 17.62
CA ALA A 102 9.09 -10.68 17.43
C ALA A 102 8.90 -11.59 18.66
N GLY A 103 9.98 -12.19 19.17
CA GLY A 103 9.94 -13.02 20.38
C GLY A 103 9.52 -12.25 21.64
N PHE A 104 9.96 -10.99 21.78
CA PHE A 104 9.56 -10.14 22.90
C PHE A 104 8.07 -9.80 22.88
N HIS A 105 7.55 -9.27 21.77
CA HIS A 105 6.15 -8.84 21.69
C HIS A 105 5.15 -9.99 21.62
N GLN A 106 5.61 -11.22 21.37
CA GLN A 106 4.78 -12.43 21.53
C GLN A 106 4.46 -12.75 22.99
N GLN A 107 5.20 -12.19 23.97
CA GLN A 107 4.94 -12.42 25.38
C GLN A 107 3.73 -11.60 25.83
N GLU A 108 2.73 -12.26 26.43
CA GLU A 108 1.51 -11.61 26.94
C GLU A 108 1.77 -10.55 28.03
N THR A 109 2.95 -10.57 28.64
CA THR A 109 3.36 -9.63 29.69
C THR A 109 4.23 -8.48 29.18
N ALA A 110 4.62 -8.46 27.91
CA ALA A 110 5.53 -7.43 27.38
C ALA A 110 4.88 -6.04 27.45
N PRO A 111 5.36 -5.07 28.24
CA PRO A 111 4.75 -3.75 28.27
C PRO A 111 4.81 -3.10 26.88
N LEU A 112 3.74 -2.42 26.50
CA LEU A 112 3.68 -1.63 25.26
C LEU A 112 2.70 -0.49 25.45
N ASP A 113 3.20 0.74 25.43
CA ASP A 113 2.36 1.92 25.33
C ASP A 113 2.40 2.51 23.90
N LYS A 114 1.66 3.61 23.67
CA LYS A 114 1.59 4.26 22.36
C LYS A 114 2.95 4.82 21.91
N ALA A 115 3.75 5.36 22.83
CA ALA A 115 5.04 5.95 22.50
C ALA A 115 6.07 4.88 22.11
N ASP A 116 6.09 3.76 22.86
CA ASP A 116 6.92 2.60 22.54
C ASP A 116 6.51 1.97 21.20
N PHE A 117 5.21 1.85 20.93
CA PHE A 117 4.69 1.40 19.65
C PHE A 117 5.14 2.31 18.50
N ASP A 118 4.95 3.62 18.64
CA ASP A 118 5.30 4.58 17.60
C ASP A 118 6.81 4.60 17.31
N SER A 119 7.62 4.61 18.37
CA SER A 119 9.08 4.58 18.26
C SER A 119 9.57 3.30 17.58
N SER A 120 8.97 2.15 17.92
CA SER A 120 9.28 0.87 17.29
C SER A 120 8.96 0.90 15.80
N MET A 121 7.76 1.36 15.42
CA MET A 121 7.35 1.44 14.02
C MET A 121 8.26 2.36 13.19
N GLU A 122 8.58 3.57 13.67
CA GLU A 122 9.46 4.51 12.97
C GLU A 122 10.87 3.92 12.79
N THR A 123 11.46 3.41 13.88
CA THR A 123 12.82 2.87 13.88
C THR A 123 12.94 1.61 13.01
N TRP A 124 11.94 0.72 13.08
CA TRP A 124 11.95 -0.53 12.33
C TRP A 124 11.73 -0.29 10.84
N TYR A 125 10.87 0.68 10.49
CA TYR A 125 10.63 1.03 9.10
C TYR A 125 11.90 1.57 8.42
N GLU A 126 12.57 2.53 9.05
CA GLU A 126 13.85 3.05 8.55
C GLU A 126 14.90 1.94 8.41
N LYS A 127 14.96 1.03 9.39
CA LYS A 127 15.94 -0.07 9.40
C LYS A 127 15.68 -1.09 8.30
N VAL A 128 14.42 -1.46 8.04
CA VAL A 128 14.11 -2.44 6.98
C VAL A 128 14.36 -1.85 5.60
N VAL A 129 13.97 -0.59 5.36
CA VAL A 129 14.19 0.08 4.07
C VAL A 129 15.69 0.20 3.77
N LYS A 130 16.50 0.67 4.73
CA LYS A 130 17.97 0.76 4.56
C LYS A 130 18.62 -0.61 4.34
N ALA A 131 18.10 -1.66 4.99
CA ALA A 131 18.60 -3.01 4.80
C ALA A 131 18.25 -3.56 3.40
N GLU A 132 17.04 -3.32 2.90
CA GLU A 132 16.66 -3.67 1.51
C GLU A 132 17.50 -2.90 0.48
N GLU A 133 17.68 -1.59 0.64
CA GLU A 133 18.55 -0.78 -0.24
C GLU A 133 20.00 -1.30 -0.26
N CYS A 134 20.52 -1.71 0.90
CA CYS A 134 21.84 -2.32 1.03
C CYS A 134 21.91 -3.66 0.28
N ILE A 135 20.86 -4.49 0.34
CA ILE A 135 20.80 -5.74 -0.43
C ILE A 135 20.78 -5.46 -1.93
N ASP A 136 19.90 -4.56 -2.37
CA ASP A 136 19.69 -4.26 -3.78
C ASP A 136 20.93 -3.62 -4.42
N ARG A 137 21.52 -2.63 -3.76
CA ARG A 137 22.68 -1.88 -4.29
C ARG A 137 24.01 -2.59 -4.07
N ASP A 138 24.29 -3.03 -2.84
CA ASP A 138 25.63 -3.44 -2.45
C ASP A 138 25.82 -4.96 -2.47
N LEU A 139 24.73 -5.74 -2.49
CA LEU A 139 24.75 -7.21 -2.49
C LEU A 139 24.08 -7.80 -3.73
N GLN A 140 23.94 -7.02 -4.80
CA GLN A 140 23.43 -7.45 -6.11
C GLN A 140 22.03 -8.05 -6.05
N GLY A 141 21.19 -7.55 -5.12
CA GLY A 141 19.81 -8.01 -4.98
C GLY A 141 19.68 -9.46 -4.50
N ASP A 142 20.58 -9.92 -3.61
CA ASP A 142 20.57 -11.28 -3.05
C ASP A 142 19.14 -11.70 -2.59
N PRO A 143 18.46 -12.58 -3.36
CA PRO A 143 17.04 -12.83 -3.14
C PRO A 143 16.78 -13.65 -1.88
N VAL A 144 17.74 -14.49 -1.48
CA VAL A 144 17.64 -15.30 -0.26
C VAL A 144 17.75 -14.40 0.96
N LEU A 145 18.72 -13.48 0.95
CA LEU A 145 18.90 -12.53 2.04
C LEU A 145 17.73 -11.54 2.14
N LYS A 146 17.21 -11.06 1.00
CA LYS A 146 16.03 -10.18 0.96
C LYS A 146 14.79 -10.87 1.54
N LYS A 147 14.51 -12.10 1.12
CA LYS A 147 13.40 -12.88 1.67
C LYS A 147 13.52 -13.09 3.18
N ARG A 148 14.71 -13.44 3.69
CA ARG A 148 14.95 -13.59 5.13
C ARG A 148 14.70 -12.29 5.90
N LEU A 149 15.14 -11.15 5.38
CA LEU A 149 14.86 -9.83 5.94
C LEU A 149 13.36 -9.54 6.01
N GLN A 150 12.66 -9.78 4.91
CA GLN A 150 11.21 -9.55 4.80
C GLN A 150 10.42 -10.43 5.77
N GLU A 151 10.72 -11.74 5.84
CA GLU A 151 10.09 -12.68 6.77
C GLU A 151 10.30 -12.27 8.24
N ALA A 152 11.53 -11.88 8.60
CA ALA A 152 11.84 -11.43 9.95
C ALA A 152 11.07 -10.15 10.32
N TYR A 153 11.02 -9.17 9.41
CA TYR A 153 10.28 -7.93 9.61
C TYR A 153 8.76 -8.17 9.72
N ILE A 154 8.15 -8.96 8.83
CA ILE A 154 6.72 -9.31 8.89
C ILE A 154 6.40 -9.96 10.25
N LYS A 155 7.24 -10.89 10.69
CA LYS A 155 7.05 -11.58 11.98
C LYS A 155 7.11 -10.59 13.15
N ALA A 156 8.06 -9.67 13.15
CA ALA A 156 8.18 -8.63 14.17
C ALA A 156 6.97 -7.68 14.17
N ASN A 157 6.59 -7.19 12.98
CA ASN A 157 5.47 -6.28 12.81
C ASN A 157 4.15 -6.90 13.30
N ARG A 158 3.85 -8.15 12.89
CA ARG A 158 2.64 -8.87 13.35
C ARG A 158 2.63 -9.09 14.86
N ALA A 159 3.77 -9.42 15.47
CA ALA A 159 3.85 -9.55 16.93
C ALA A 159 3.58 -8.21 17.63
N LEU A 160 4.16 -7.12 17.12
CA LEU A 160 3.95 -5.76 17.64
C LEU A 160 2.48 -5.33 17.51
N MET A 161 1.87 -5.51 16.33
CA MET A 161 0.47 -5.17 16.08
C MET A 161 -0.49 -5.94 16.99
N LYS A 162 -0.31 -7.27 17.10
CA LYS A 162 -1.10 -8.09 18.02
C LYS A 162 -0.98 -7.63 19.47
N ARG A 163 0.22 -7.20 19.89
CA ARG A 163 0.42 -6.65 21.24
C ARG A 163 -0.24 -5.28 21.42
N ALA A 164 -0.18 -4.45 20.40
CA ALA A 164 -0.79 -3.13 20.36
C ALA A 164 -2.32 -3.21 20.42
N VAL A 165 -2.96 -4.23 19.84
CA VAL A 165 -4.42 -4.44 19.94
C VAL A 165 -4.88 -4.45 21.39
N ALA A 166 -4.22 -5.26 22.23
CA ALA A 166 -4.56 -5.37 23.65
C ALA A 166 -4.26 -4.08 24.43
N SER A 167 -3.18 -3.38 24.06
CA SER A 167 -2.66 -2.25 24.85
C SER A 167 -3.25 -0.90 24.46
N LEU A 168 -3.65 -0.74 23.20
CA LEU A 168 -4.17 0.52 22.63
C LEU A 168 -5.68 0.49 22.38
N GLY A 169 -6.33 -0.66 22.57
CA GLY A 169 -7.79 -0.80 22.39
C GLY A 169 -8.28 -0.62 20.95
N LYS A 170 -7.39 -0.82 19.96
CA LYS A 170 -7.72 -0.79 18.52
C LYS A 170 -7.70 -2.20 17.96
N ASN A 171 -8.50 -2.48 16.93
CA ASN A 171 -8.35 -3.75 16.20
C ASN A 171 -7.10 -3.71 15.30
N GLU A 172 -6.67 -4.89 14.86
CA GLU A 172 -5.43 -5.04 14.08
C GLU A 172 -5.51 -4.33 12.72
N ASP A 173 -6.65 -4.42 12.02
CA ASP A 173 -6.86 -3.78 10.71
C ASP A 173 -6.71 -2.26 10.79
N ASP A 174 -7.28 -1.62 11.82
CA ASP A 174 -7.19 -0.19 12.05
C ASP A 174 -5.74 0.23 12.34
N LEU A 175 -4.99 -0.58 13.10
CA LEU A 175 -3.58 -0.34 13.34
C LEU A 175 -2.78 -0.46 12.05
N PHE A 176 -2.98 -1.47 11.21
CA PHE A 176 -2.30 -1.55 9.92
C PHE A 176 -2.65 -0.36 9.03
N ARG A 177 -3.94 0.01 8.95
CA ARG A 177 -4.41 1.13 8.12
C ARG A 177 -3.78 2.46 8.54
N GLU A 178 -3.82 2.80 9.82
CA GLU A 178 -3.22 4.03 10.35
C GLU A 178 -1.72 4.10 10.13
N ASN A 179 -1.06 2.95 10.07
CA ASN A 179 0.39 2.84 10.02
C ASN A 179 0.94 2.44 8.65
N ASN A 180 0.09 2.29 7.62
CA ASN A 180 0.52 1.79 6.32
C ASN A 180 1.53 2.74 5.62
N GLY A 181 1.60 4.01 6.01
CA GLY A 181 2.64 4.96 5.57
C GLY A 181 4.03 4.68 6.14
N ARG A 182 4.13 3.90 7.22
CA ARG A 182 5.39 3.49 7.88
C ARG A 182 5.59 1.97 7.89
N ILE A 183 4.98 1.27 6.94
CA ILE A 183 5.13 -0.17 6.74
C ILE A 183 5.29 -0.39 5.24
N PRO A 184 6.30 -1.15 4.77
CA PRO A 184 6.39 -1.53 3.36
C PRO A 184 5.12 -2.29 2.94
N MET A 185 4.61 -2.06 1.73
CA MET A 185 3.35 -2.67 1.26
C MET A 185 3.37 -4.21 1.30
N TRP A 186 4.52 -4.82 1.03
CA TRP A 186 4.72 -6.27 1.11
C TRP A 186 4.61 -6.82 2.54
N ALA A 187 4.68 -5.95 3.55
CA ALA A 187 4.58 -6.28 4.97
C ALA A 187 3.25 -5.87 5.62
N TRP A 188 2.30 -5.36 4.84
CA TRP A 188 0.94 -5.11 5.32
C TRP A 188 0.25 -6.44 5.69
N GLN A 189 -0.90 -6.37 6.37
CA GLN A 189 -1.64 -7.55 6.83
C GLN A 189 -1.94 -8.51 5.66
N THR A 190 -2.48 -7.95 4.59
CA THR A 190 -2.46 -8.51 3.23
C THR A 190 -1.29 -7.86 2.50
N ALA A 191 -0.45 -8.64 1.85
CA ALA A 191 0.69 -8.09 1.11
C ALA A 191 0.21 -7.40 -0.17
N TYR A 192 0.69 -6.17 -0.37
CA TYR A 192 0.44 -5.37 -1.56
C TYR A 192 1.75 -4.95 -2.23
N HIS A 193 1.64 -4.51 -3.47
CA HIS A 193 2.70 -3.82 -4.19
C HIS A 193 2.13 -2.61 -4.94
N GLN A 194 3.01 -1.64 -5.20
CA GLN A 194 2.69 -0.55 -6.10
C GLN A 194 2.90 -1.01 -7.54
N GLN A 195 1.84 -0.97 -8.34
CA GLN A 195 1.92 -1.22 -9.77
C GLN A 195 2.08 0.11 -10.53
N ALA A 196 3.00 0.17 -11.49
CA ALA A 196 3.18 1.35 -12.32
C ALA A 196 1.89 1.66 -13.09
N GLY A 197 1.47 2.93 -13.06
CA GLY A 197 0.22 3.39 -13.67
C GLY A 197 -1.02 3.19 -12.79
N PHE A 198 -0.87 2.73 -11.55
CA PHE A 198 -1.96 2.66 -10.58
C PHE A 198 -1.59 3.47 -9.35
N SER A 199 -2.57 4.17 -8.78
CA SER A 199 -2.47 4.73 -7.43
C SER A 199 -2.97 3.74 -6.39
N THR A 200 -4.07 3.05 -6.66
CA THR A 200 -4.59 1.97 -5.80
C THR A 200 -3.62 0.79 -5.80
N PRO A 201 -2.99 0.45 -4.66
CA PRO A 201 -2.10 -0.70 -4.58
C PRO A 201 -2.81 -2.01 -4.89
N LEU A 202 -2.08 -2.96 -5.50
CA LEU A 202 -2.60 -4.27 -5.86
C LEU A 202 -2.08 -5.32 -4.89
N THR A 203 -2.86 -6.38 -4.63
CA THR A 203 -2.35 -7.50 -3.81
C THR A 203 -1.26 -8.26 -4.58
N ASP A 204 -0.32 -8.90 -3.90
CA ASP A 204 0.85 -9.56 -4.54
C ASP A 204 0.52 -10.62 -5.60
N ASN A 205 -0.69 -11.19 -5.57
CA ASN A 205 -1.18 -12.17 -6.54
C ASN A 205 -2.00 -11.57 -7.70
N GLN A 206 -2.21 -10.26 -7.69
CA GLN A 206 -2.90 -9.55 -8.76
C GLN A 206 -1.88 -9.05 -9.78
N THR A 207 -2.16 -9.28 -11.05
CA THR A 207 -1.39 -8.74 -12.17
C THR A 207 -2.34 -8.09 -13.15
N PRO A 208 -2.03 -6.90 -13.70
CA PRO A 208 -2.81 -6.29 -14.76
C PRO A 208 -2.96 -7.22 -15.95
N ASP A 209 -4.15 -7.23 -16.55
CA ASP A 209 -4.38 -7.86 -17.84
C ASP A 209 -3.47 -7.20 -18.89
N PRO A 210 -2.72 -7.96 -19.70
CA PRO A 210 -1.74 -7.39 -20.62
C PRO A 210 -2.37 -6.60 -21.78
N LEU A 211 -3.66 -6.77 -22.07
CA LEU A 211 -4.36 -6.09 -23.15
C LEU A 211 -5.07 -4.82 -22.66
N THR A 212 -5.79 -4.91 -21.53
CA THR A 212 -6.57 -3.79 -21.01
C THR A 212 -5.83 -2.98 -19.96
N GLY A 213 -4.81 -3.58 -19.34
CA GLY A 213 -4.14 -3.04 -18.16
C GLY A 213 -4.99 -3.10 -16.90
N GLU A 214 -6.19 -3.68 -16.92
CA GLU A 214 -7.10 -3.73 -15.76
C GLU A 214 -6.82 -4.93 -14.85
N VAL A 215 -7.21 -4.83 -13.58
CA VAL A 215 -7.18 -5.93 -12.63
C VAL A 215 -8.60 -6.28 -12.23
N ASN A 216 -9.00 -7.53 -12.44
CA ASN A 216 -10.35 -8.00 -12.15
C ASN A 216 -10.33 -8.98 -10.96
N VAL A 217 -11.12 -8.68 -9.93
CA VAL A 217 -11.31 -9.55 -8.77
C VAL A 217 -12.78 -9.72 -8.44
N THR A 218 -13.13 -10.82 -7.77
CA THR A 218 -14.49 -11.04 -7.28
C THR A 218 -14.50 -10.96 -5.75
N ILE A 219 -15.28 -10.02 -5.19
CA ILE A 219 -15.38 -9.80 -3.75
C ILE A 219 -16.86 -9.82 -3.38
N ASN A 220 -17.26 -10.72 -2.48
CA ASN A 220 -18.67 -10.90 -2.08
C ASN A 220 -19.65 -11.02 -3.27
N GLY A 221 -19.21 -11.66 -4.35
CA GLY A 221 -19.99 -11.85 -5.58
C GLY A 221 -20.01 -10.66 -6.54
N ILE A 222 -19.44 -9.51 -6.17
CA ILE A 222 -19.25 -8.35 -7.05
C ILE A 222 -17.97 -8.55 -7.87
N GLN A 223 -18.05 -8.40 -9.19
CA GLN A 223 -16.87 -8.24 -10.03
C GLN A 223 -16.35 -6.81 -9.86
N VAL A 224 -15.18 -6.67 -9.24
CA VAL A 224 -14.48 -5.39 -9.05
C VAL A 224 -13.35 -5.30 -10.06
N THR A 225 -13.37 -4.25 -10.88
CA THR A 225 -12.34 -3.91 -11.86
C THR A 225 -11.55 -2.70 -11.36
N ILE A 226 -10.28 -2.90 -11.03
CA ILE A 226 -9.35 -1.81 -10.70
C ILE A 226 -8.68 -1.41 -12.01
N LYS A 227 -8.86 -0.15 -12.41
CA LYS A 227 -8.38 0.38 -13.69
C LYS A 227 -7.07 1.15 -13.49
N PRO A 228 -6.19 1.20 -14.50
CA PRO A 228 -5.08 2.13 -14.49
C PRO A 228 -5.55 3.57 -14.27
N ASP A 229 -4.69 4.37 -13.65
CA ASP A 229 -4.92 5.78 -13.46
C ASP A 229 -5.17 6.49 -14.80
N GLY A 230 -6.22 7.31 -14.84
CA GLY A 230 -6.55 8.12 -15.99
C GLY A 230 -6.15 9.58 -15.80
N THR A 231 -6.36 10.37 -16.84
CA THR A 231 -6.27 11.84 -16.77
C THR A 231 -7.55 12.43 -17.33
N ASP A 232 -8.14 13.37 -16.61
CA ASP A 232 -9.29 14.15 -17.07
C ASP A 232 -9.02 15.64 -16.81
N PRO A 233 -8.75 16.44 -17.86
CA PRO A 233 -8.44 17.85 -17.71
C PRO A 233 -9.64 18.69 -17.25
N SER A 234 -10.86 18.15 -17.24
CA SER A 234 -12.05 18.83 -16.74
C SER A 234 -12.18 18.78 -15.22
N LEU A 235 -11.42 17.90 -14.55
CA LEU A 235 -11.38 17.83 -13.10
C LEU A 235 -10.66 19.03 -12.48
N SER A 236 -11.16 19.48 -11.33
CA SER A 236 -10.54 20.54 -10.53
C SER A 236 -9.44 20.05 -9.58
N HIS A 237 -9.41 18.75 -9.29
CA HIS A 237 -8.47 18.06 -8.41
C HIS A 237 -8.45 16.57 -8.82
N PRO A 238 -7.42 15.79 -8.44
CA PRO A 238 -7.48 14.35 -8.61
C PRO A 238 -8.57 13.76 -7.71
N HIS A 239 -9.07 12.60 -8.11
CA HIS A 239 -10.04 11.86 -7.32
C HIS A 239 -10.01 10.37 -7.68
N THR A 240 -10.09 9.54 -6.65
CA THR A 240 -10.30 8.10 -6.78
C THR A 240 -11.75 7.77 -6.53
N GLY A 241 -12.41 7.29 -7.57
CA GLY A 241 -13.84 6.98 -7.56
C GLY A 241 -14.13 5.50 -7.57
N ILE A 242 -15.34 5.17 -7.12
CA ILE A 242 -15.98 3.88 -7.38
C ILE A 242 -17.28 4.09 -8.14
N HIS A 243 -17.47 3.30 -9.20
CA HIS A 243 -18.71 3.28 -9.98
C HIS A 243 -19.34 1.88 -9.95
N PHE A 244 -20.63 1.80 -9.61
CA PHE A 244 -21.39 0.55 -9.72
C PHE A 244 -22.24 0.55 -11.00
N ASP A 245 -21.95 -0.37 -11.92
CA ASP A 245 -22.84 -0.69 -13.04
C ASP A 245 -23.91 -1.68 -12.57
N LEU A 246 -25.12 -1.16 -12.34
CA LEU A 246 -26.29 -1.97 -11.96
C LEU A 246 -26.88 -2.77 -13.14
N GLY A 247 -26.37 -2.58 -14.36
CA GLY A 247 -26.92 -3.10 -15.60
C GLY A 247 -28.17 -2.34 -16.07
N ALA A 248 -28.38 -2.33 -17.39
CA ALA A 248 -29.48 -1.59 -18.01
C ALA A 248 -30.88 -2.17 -17.74
N SER A 249 -31.02 -3.38 -17.20
CA SER A 249 -32.32 -4.04 -17.10
C SER A 249 -32.54 -4.76 -15.77
N TYR A 250 -33.66 -4.42 -15.13
CA TYR A 250 -34.25 -5.19 -14.04
C TYR A 250 -35.03 -6.40 -14.55
N GLY A 251 -34.82 -6.81 -15.81
CA GLY A 251 -35.55 -7.84 -16.51
C GLY A 251 -37.03 -7.50 -16.71
N ASP A 252 -37.67 -8.15 -17.66
CA ASP A 252 -39.12 -8.23 -17.66
C ASP A 252 -39.60 -9.25 -16.60
N PHE A 253 -40.87 -9.17 -16.23
CA PHE A 253 -41.51 -10.17 -15.39
C PHE A 253 -42.89 -10.50 -15.96
N ALA A 254 -43.25 -11.78 -15.89
CA ALA A 254 -44.57 -12.26 -16.27
C ALA A 254 -45.46 -12.34 -15.02
N TYR A 255 -46.77 -12.27 -15.23
CA TYR A 255 -47.75 -12.41 -14.16
C TYR A 255 -49.00 -13.15 -14.66
N ASP A 256 -49.73 -13.78 -13.74
CA ASP A 256 -50.97 -14.51 -14.03
C ASP A 256 -52.20 -13.58 -14.08
N GLY A 257 -53.36 -14.14 -14.43
CA GLY A 257 -54.65 -13.42 -14.40
C GLY A 257 -55.07 -12.93 -13.01
N LYS A 258 -54.40 -13.38 -11.94
CA LYS A 258 -54.59 -12.92 -10.55
C LYS A 258 -53.57 -11.84 -10.15
N LYS A 259 -52.83 -11.26 -11.11
CA LYS A 259 -51.80 -10.23 -10.91
C LYS A 259 -50.70 -10.67 -9.95
N LYS A 260 -50.34 -11.95 -9.97
CA LYS A 260 -49.17 -12.49 -9.26
C LYS A 260 -48.05 -12.80 -10.24
N VAL A 261 -46.82 -12.45 -9.87
CA VAL A 261 -45.62 -12.73 -10.66
C VAL A 261 -45.44 -14.23 -10.81
N THR A 262 -45.30 -14.71 -12.05
CA THR A 262 -45.10 -16.13 -12.37
C THR A 262 -43.66 -16.45 -12.75
N SER A 263 -42.94 -15.49 -13.31
CA SER A 263 -41.52 -15.58 -13.62
C SER A 263 -40.90 -14.19 -13.72
N PHE A 264 -39.60 -14.10 -13.49
CA PHE A 264 -38.81 -12.89 -13.73
C PHE A 264 -37.34 -13.27 -13.87
N THR A 265 -36.56 -12.42 -14.53
CA THR A 265 -35.10 -12.48 -14.48
C THR A 265 -34.62 -11.63 -13.31
N PRO A 266 -33.92 -12.19 -12.31
CA PRO A 266 -33.32 -11.38 -11.24
C PRO A 266 -32.38 -10.33 -11.83
N PRO A 267 -32.27 -9.12 -11.23
CA PRO A 267 -31.24 -8.19 -11.63
C PRO A 267 -29.86 -8.86 -11.45
N PRO A 268 -28.91 -8.64 -12.39
CA PRO A 268 -27.57 -9.17 -12.21
C PRO A 268 -26.92 -8.55 -10.96
N THR A 269 -25.94 -9.25 -10.40
CA THR A 269 -25.06 -8.63 -9.42
C THR A 269 -24.29 -7.49 -10.09
N PRO A 270 -24.31 -6.27 -9.54
CA PRO A 270 -23.59 -5.15 -10.11
C PRO A 270 -22.09 -5.41 -10.23
N LYS A 271 -21.47 -4.74 -11.20
CA LYS A 271 -20.02 -4.64 -11.31
C LYS A 271 -19.55 -3.34 -10.69
N ALA A 272 -18.35 -3.34 -10.13
CA ALA A 272 -17.73 -2.14 -9.57
C ALA A 272 -16.46 -1.80 -10.37
N GLU A 273 -16.28 -0.53 -10.71
CA GLU A 273 -15.03 -0.01 -11.27
C GLU A 273 -14.39 0.94 -10.25
N VAL A 274 -13.11 0.75 -9.96
CA VAL A 274 -12.29 1.64 -9.12
C VAL A 274 -11.20 2.26 -9.99
N GLN A 275 -11.11 3.59 -9.99
CA GLN A 275 -10.12 4.31 -10.80
C GLN A 275 -9.75 5.66 -10.16
N THR A 276 -8.46 5.97 -10.18
CA THR A 276 -7.94 7.32 -9.89
C THR A 276 -7.88 8.13 -11.19
N MET A 277 -8.45 9.33 -11.19
CA MET A 277 -8.39 10.27 -12.30
C MET A 277 -7.60 11.50 -11.89
N TRP A 278 -6.55 11.82 -12.65
CA TRP A 278 -5.70 12.98 -12.42
C TRP A 278 -6.18 14.20 -13.20
N ASP A 279 -6.18 15.37 -12.58
CA ASP A 279 -6.33 16.64 -13.31
C ASP A 279 -5.05 17.00 -14.09
N SER A 280 -5.09 18.09 -14.88
CA SER A 280 -3.97 18.51 -15.73
C SER A 280 -2.72 19.01 -15.00
N LYS A 281 -2.81 19.34 -13.71
CA LYS A 281 -1.78 19.97 -12.88
C LYS A 281 -1.23 19.02 -11.81
N SER A 282 -2.05 18.08 -11.36
CA SER A 282 -1.72 17.15 -10.29
C SER A 282 -0.96 15.94 -10.81
N LYS A 283 -0.06 15.41 -9.97
CA LYS A 283 0.71 14.19 -10.27
C LYS A 283 0.82 13.31 -9.03
N PRO A 284 0.94 11.98 -9.19
CA PRO A 284 1.04 11.05 -8.06
C PRO A 284 2.15 11.38 -7.04
N GLY A 285 3.26 11.96 -7.50
CA GLY A 285 4.41 12.31 -6.65
C GLY A 285 4.31 13.66 -5.93
N MET A 286 3.27 14.48 -6.20
CA MET A 286 3.08 15.74 -5.47
C MET A 286 2.71 15.46 -4.02
N SER A 287 2.97 16.38 -3.10
CA SER A 287 2.55 16.23 -1.71
C SER A 287 1.03 16.27 -1.56
N SER A 288 0.49 15.46 -0.67
CA SER A 288 -0.92 15.55 -0.27
C SER A 288 -1.15 16.80 0.58
N GLY A 289 -2.25 17.52 0.30
CA GLY A 289 -2.62 18.73 1.03
C GLY A 289 -3.40 18.46 2.32
N TYR A 290 -4.08 17.33 2.42
CA TYR A 290 -4.95 16.96 3.55
C TYR A 290 -5.08 15.43 3.64
N GLY A 291 -5.76 14.93 4.67
CA GLY A 291 -6.07 13.51 4.78
C GLY A 291 -4.83 12.63 4.94
N ARG A 292 -4.88 11.42 4.36
CA ARG A 292 -3.70 10.56 4.20
C ARG A 292 -2.61 11.30 3.44
N GLY A 293 -1.38 11.07 3.88
CA GLY A 293 -0.21 11.85 3.48
C GLY A 293 0.11 13.01 4.43
N THR A 294 -0.79 13.35 5.37
CA THR A 294 -0.60 14.47 6.30
C THR A 294 -0.64 14.08 7.79
N THR A 295 -0.98 12.82 8.10
CA THR A 295 -0.94 12.28 9.48
C THR A 295 0.51 12.26 10.02
N ALA A 296 0.66 12.08 11.34
CA ALA A 296 2.00 12.01 11.94
C ALA A 296 2.75 10.75 11.46
N GLU A 297 2.03 9.65 11.33
CA GLU A 297 2.48 8.36 10.83
C GLU A 297 2.94 8.47 9.37
N ASP A 298 2.13 9.09 8.52
CA ASP A 298 2.43 9.31 7.10
C ASP A 298 3.66 10.21 6.91
N LYS A 299 3.77 11.30 7.71
CA LYS A 299 4.94 12.18 7.70
C LYS A 299 6.20 11.50 8.18
N SER A 300 6.13 10.67 9.23
CA SER A 300 7.25 9.86 9.71
C SER A 300 7.70 8.89 8.62
N GLY A 301 6.75 8.17 8.01
CA GLY A 301 6.98 7.34 6.84
C GLY A 301 7.63 8.10 5.67
N GLY A 302 7.15 9.31 5.39
CA GLY A 302 7.66 10.22 4.35
C GLY A 302 9.13 10.59 4.49
N LYS A 303 9.67 10.60 5.71
CA LYS A 303 11.10 10.81 5.96
C LYS A 303 11.96 9.64 5.46
N VAL A 304 11.38 8.45 5.40
CA VAL A 304 12.04 7.22 4.94
C VAL A 304 11.73 6.98 3.46
N THR A 305 10.45 7.02 3.10
CA THR A 305 9.95 6.85 1.73
C THR A 305 8.99 8.00 1.38
N PRO A 306 9.39 8.95 0.51
CA PRO A 306 8.57 10.13 0.20
C PRO A 306 7.13 9.84 -0.26
N HIS A 307 6.90 8.65 -0.83
CA HIS A 307 5.58 8.17 -1.25
C HIS A 307 4.51 8.32 -0.18
N SER A 308 4.80 8.04 1.10
CA SER A 308 3.80 8.08 2.17
C SER A 308 3.19 9.46 2.43
N THR A 309 3.78 10.52 1.87
CA THR A 309 3.24 11.90 1.95
C THR A 309 2.69 12.41 0.62
N SER A 310 2.63 11.55 -0.40
CA SER A 310 2.26 11.94 -1.75
C SER A 310 0.76 11.87 -2.00
N LEU A 311 0.30 12.58 -3.02
CA LEU A 311 -1.07 12.60 -3.49
C LEU A 311 -1.45 11.22 -4.05
N GLY A 312 -0.53 10.53 -4.72
CA GLY A 312 -0.74 9.14 -5.15
C GLY A 312 -0.96 8.18 -3.97
N PHE A 313 -0.30 8.41 -2.83
CA PHE A 313 -0.59 7.64 -1.62
C PHE A 313 -1.97 7.97 -1.05
N HIS A 314 -2.35 9.25 -1.01
CA HIS A 314 -3.70 9.68 -0.61
C HIS A 314 -4.78 9.02 -1.46
N GLU A 315 -4.69 9.18 -2.78
CA GLU A 315 -5.61 8.59 -3.76
C GLU A 315 -5.62 7.05 -3.70
N GLY A 316 -4.44 6.43 -3.55
CA GLY A 316 -4.33 4.99 -3.40
C GLY A 316 -5.07 4.44 -2.18
N ASN A 317 -5.09 5.19 -1.07
CA ASN A 317 -5.83 4.79 0.14
C ASN A 317 -7.35 4.81 -0.09
N HIS A 318 -7.91 5.70 -0.91
CA HIS A 318 -9.34 5.63 -1.27
C HIS A 318 -9.69 4.29 -1.94
N GLY A 319 -8.89 3.86 -2.91
CA GLY A 319 -9.08 2.59 -3.58
C GLY A 319 -9.04 1.39 -2.62
N LEU A 320 -8.09 1.40 -1.67
CA LEU A 320 -8.03 0.39 -0.61
C LEU A 320 -9.27 0.40 0.29
N GLU A 321 -9.77 1.57 0.67
CA GLU A 321 -10.98 1.68 1.49
C GLU A 321 -12.24 1.19 0.75
N PHE A 322 -12.32 1.40 -0.56
CA PHE A 322 -13.41 0.82 -1.36
C PHE A 322 -13.36 -0.71 -1.36
N ILE A 323 -12.18 -1.30 -1.56
CA ILE A 323 -11.97 -2.75 -1.55
C ILE A 323 -12.26 -3.34 -0.17
N ASP A 324 -11.78 -2.71 0.90
CA ASP A 324 -12.03 -3.11 2.29
C ASP A 324 -13.53 -3.05 2.62
N PHE A 325 -14.20 -1.96 2.23
CA PHE A 325 -15.64 -1.81 2.45
C PHE A 325 -16.43 -2.93 1.77
N ILE A 326 -16.17 -3.23 0.49
CA ILE A 326 -16.85 -4.30 -0.24
C ILE A 326 -16.58 -5.67 0.41
N THR A 327 -15.37 -5.88 0.91
CA THR A 327 -14.98 -7.13 1.59
C THR A 327 -15.77 -7.33 2.89
N LYS A 328 -15.92 -6.26 3.69
CA LYS A 328 -16.55 -6.31 5.02
C LYS A 328 -18.07 -6.13 5.01
N ASN A 329 -18.64 -5.60 3.93
CA ASN A 329 -20.06 -5.29 3.83
C ASN A 329 -20.65 -6.05 2.63
N PRO A 330 -21.41 -7.14 2.84
CA PRO A 330 -22.07 -7.83 1.74
C PRO A 330 -23.01 -6.90 0.94
N PRO A 331 -23.11 -7.07 -0.39
CA PRO A 331 -23.97 -6.23 -1.21
C PRO A 331 -25.46 -6.41 -0.90
N PRO A 332 -26.31 -5.42 -1.23
CA PRO A 332 -27.76 -5.59 -1.21
C PRO A 332 -28.21 -6.80 -2.04
N THR A 333 -29.24 -7.51 -1.57
CA THR A 333 -29.83 -8.66 -2.27
C THR A 333 -31.24 -8.33 -2.76
N PHE A 334 -31.59 -8.78 -3.96
CA PHE A 334 -32.93 -8.55 -4.52
C PHE A 334 -33.96 -9.45 -3.85
N LYS A 335 -35.00 -8.86 -3.27
CA LYS A 335 -36.05 -9.57 -2.48
C LYS A 335 -37.31 -9.90 -3.28
N GLY A 336 -37.35 -9.59 -4.57
CA GLY A 336 -38.49 -9.96 -5.42
C GLY A 336 -38.55 -11.47 -5.62
N LYS A 337 -39.76 -12.04 -5.64
CA LYS A 337 -39.97 -13.49 -5.81
C LYS A 337 -41.25 -13.81 -6.55
N VAL A 338 -41.28 -14.98 -7.19
CA VAL A 338 -42.47 -15.57 -7.79
C VAL A 338 -43.58 -15.69 -6.73
N GLY A 339 -44.83 -15.45 -7.13
CA GLY A 339 -46.01 -15.45 -6.29
C GLY A 339 -46.34 -14.12 -5.60
N GLN A 340 -45.44 -13.12 -5.62
CA GLN A 340 -45.74 -11.76 -5.17
C GLN A 340 -46.78 -11.10 -6.08
N THR A 341 -47.57 -10.17 -5.53
CA THR A 341 -48.39 -9.28 -6.36
C THR A 341 -47.48 -8.38 -7.21
N ILE A 342 -47.99 -7.90 -8.35
CA ILE A 342 -47.26 -6.95 -9.22
C ILE A 342 -46.75 -5.74 -8.41
N GLU A 343 -47.58 -5.22 -7.51
CA GLU A 343 -47.24 -4.05 -6.68
C GLU A 343 -46.08 -4.37 -5.72
N ALA A 344 -46.15 -5.49 -4.99
CA ALA A 344 -45.09 -5.91 -4.09
C ALA A 344 -43.76 -6.16 -4.83
N PHE A 345 -43.83 -6.75 -6.04
CA PHE A 345 -42.65 -6.99 -6.85
C PHE A 345 -42.03 -5.70 -7.40
N LYS A 346 -42.86 -4.75 -7.88
CA LYS A 346 -42.40 -3.41 -8.28
C LYS A 346 -41.77 -2.65 -7.11
N LYS A 347 -42.34 -2.78 -5.90
CA LYS A 347 -41.76 -2.21 -4.69
C LYS A 347 -40.39 -2.83 -4.39
N ALA A 348 -40.25 -4.16 -4.48
CA ALA A 348 -38.96 -4.82 -4.27
C ALA A 348 -37.87 -4.34 -5.26
N ARG A 349 -38.24 -4.05 -6.52
CA ARG A 349 -37.32 -3.42 -7.49
C ARG A 349 -36.91 -2.01 -7.09
N SER A 350 -37.85 -1.19 -6.62
CA SER A 350 -37.57 0.16 -6.14
C SER A 350 -36.69 0.15 -4.88
N ASP A 351 -37.01 -0.72 -3.92
CA ASP A 351 -36.24 -0.87 -2.69
C ASP A 351 -34.80 -1.30 -2.99
N TYR A 352 -34.58 -2.27 -3.89
CA TYR A 352 -33.23 -2.70 -4.28
C TYR A 352 -32.39 -1.57 -4.90
N LYS A 353 -33.00 -0.72 -5.77
CA LYS A 353 -32.32 0.48 -6.29
C LYS A 353 -31.90 1.44 -5.19
N LYS A 354 -32.79 1.67 -4.21
CA LYS A 354 -32.51 2.52 -3.06
C LYS A 354 -31.43 1.93 -2.16
N ASP A 355 -31.44 0.62 -1.95
CA ASP A 355 -30.45 -0.08 -1.16
C ASP A 355 -29.05 0.05 -1.78
N TRP A 356 -28.93 -0.06 -3.12
CA TRP A 356 -27.67 0.18 -3.82
C TRP A 356 -27.21 1.63 -3.77
N ALA A 357 -28.12 2.60 -3.91
CA ALA A 357 -27.77 4.01 -3.72
C ALA A 357 -27.27 4.29 -2.29
N ALA A 358 -27.91 3.69 -1.28
CA ALA A 358 -27.47 3.78 0.11
C ALA A 358 -26.13 3.08 0.35
N TYR A 359 -25.91 1.92 -0.28
CA TYR A 359 -24.63 1.21 -0.25
C TYR A 359 -23.51 2.06 -0.84
N ASN A 360 -23.74 2.66 -2.02
CA ASN A 360 -22.78 3.57 -2.66
C ASN A 360 -22.47 4.80 -1.80
N LYS A 361 -23.49 5.38 -1.14
CA LYS A 361 -23.25 6.49 -0.21
C LYS A 361 -22.38 6.08 0.99
N LYS A 362 -22.61 4.88 1.53
CA LYS A 362 -21.84 4.38 2.69
C LYS A 362 -20.38 4.11 2.36
N ILE A 363 -20.08 3.52 1.20
CA ILE A 363 -18.69 3.27 0.78
C ILE A 363 -17.93 4.57 0.55
N LEU A 364 -18.57 5.58 -0.08
CA LEU A 364 -17.96 6.90 -0.26
C LEU A 364 -17.72 7.60 1.09
N ALA A 365 -18.68 7.56 2.00
CA ALA A 365 -18.52 8.12 3.35
C ALA A 365 -17.40 7.42 4.13
N ALA A 366 -17.36 6.08 4.12
CA ALA A 366 -16.32 5.32 4.80
C ALA A 366 -14.92 5.64 4.27
N SER A 367 -14.79 5.86 2.96
CA SER A 367 -13.54 6.29 2.36
C SER A 367 -13.18 7.71 2.76
N GLY A 368 -14.11 8.67 2.69
CA GLY A 368 -13.85 10.05 3.11
C GLY A 368 -13.47 10.17 4.59
N ASP A 369 -14.16 9.46 5.47
CA ASP A 369 -13.89 9.48 6.91
C ASP A 369 -12.48 8.97 7.27
N LYS A 370 -11.99 7.97 6.53
CA LYS A 370 -10.69 7.34 6.81
C LYS A 370 -9.54 7.90 5.99
N VAL A 371 -9.85 8.58 4.88
CA VAL A 371 -8.83 9.10 3.95
C VAL A 371 -8.76 10.61 3.99
N ASP A 372 -9.86 11.32 3.82
CA ASP A 372 -9.90 12.79 3.74
C ASP A 372 -9.92 13.45 5.11
N GLU A 373 -10.60 12.83 6.08
CA GLU A 373 -10.88 13.43 7.38
C GLU A 373 -9.93 12.98 8.50
N VAL A 374 -8.69 12.64 8.13
CA VAL A 374 -7.58 12.30 9.05
C VAL A 374 -6.39 13.25 8.87
N GLY A 375 -5.52 13.34 9.88
CA GLY A 375 -4.36 14.24 9.81
C GLY A 375 -4.79 15.72 9.77
N LEU A 376 -4.28 16.47 8.78
CA LEU A 376 -4.88 17.76 8.40
C LEU A 376 -6.13 17.45 7.59
N THR A 377 -7.31 17.61 8.17
CA THR A 377 -8.53 17.11 7.53
C THR A 377 -8.95 17.97 6.34
N LEU A 378 -9.69 17.42 5.37
CA LEU A 378 -10.24 18.20 4.25
C LEU A 378 -11.08 19.40 4.75
N THR A 379 -11.91 19.19 5.77
CA THR A 379 -12.66 20.26 6.43
C THR A 379 -11.76 21.36 7.01
N GLN A 380 -10.58 21.03 7.54
CA GLN A 380 -9.62 22.03 8.02
C GLN A 380 -8.90 22.73 6.86
N TYR A 381 -8.51 21.97 5.83
CA TYR A 381 -7.78 22.47 4.66
C TYR A 381 -8.61 23.46 3.84
N THR A 382 -9.90 23.17 3.60
CA THR A 382 -10.81 24.03 2.84
C THR A 382 -11.07 25.38 3.52
N LYS A 383 -10.99 25.47 4.86
CA LYS A 383 -11.10 26.74 5.59
C LYS A 383 -9.96 27.69 5.30
N THR A 384 -8.76 27.18 5.03
CA THR A 384 -7.57 27.99 4.72
C THR A 384 -7.30 28.11 3.22
N HIS A 385 -7.97 27.31 2.39
CA HIS A 385 -7.85 27.31 0.92
C HIS A 385 -9.23 27.47 0.25
N PRO A 386 -9.89 28.63 0.43
CA PRO A 386 -11.22 28.86 -0.15
C PRO A 386 -11.14 28.74 -1.69
N GLY A 387 -11.97 27.88 -2.26
CA GLY A 387 -11.97 27.56 -3.69
C GLY A 387 -11.53 26.13 -4.01
N HIS A 388 -10.94 25.41 -3.05
CA HIS A 388 -10.85 23.96 -3.14
C HIS A 388 -12.27 23.37 -3.01
N LYS A 389 -12.78 22.84 -4.12
CA LYS A 389 -14.05 22.10 -4.17
C LYS A 389 -13.68 20.63 -4.27
N HIS A 390 -14.36 19.79 -3.53
CA HIS A 390 -14.21 18.34 -3.53
C HIS A 390 -15.48 17.68 -4.07
#